data_AF-A0A0R1UA17-F1
#
_entry.id   AF-A0A0R1UA17-F1
#
_cell.length_a   1.000
_cell.length_b   1.000
_cell.length_c   1.000
_cell.angle_alpha   90.00
_cell.angle_beta   90.00
_cell.angle_gamma   90.00
#
_symmetry.space_group_name_H-M   'P 1'
#
loop_
_entity.id
_entity.type
_entity.pdbx_description
1 polymer ?
#
loop_
_entity_poly.entity_id
_entity_poly.type
_entity_poly.pdbx_seq_one_letter_code
_entity_poly.pdbx_strand_id
1 'polypeptide(L)'
;MLINQQKGVQPMTQETKQADLLQEYIQEILSIAEFAKETNANYSHLEELDKLITANEATLNKQFIKVPFTKFRVLDDTGILKPKVPGLLEENKQLVDEYNQLLEKTKTNYDIIKRKERTLGQKMQTLTDYPEIIRVGSAIVESIDNNQI
;
A
#
# COMPACT_ATOMS: atom_id res chain seq x y z
N MET A 1 38.25 47.23 -25.67
CA MET A 1 37.63 46.09 -26.38
C MET A 1 37.08 45.13 -25.35
N LEU A 2 35.76 44.98 -25.28
CA LEU A 2 35.07 44.02 -24.41
C LEU A 2 34.52 42.92 -25.32
N ILE A 3 35.07 41.71 -25.23
CA ILE A 3 34.59 40.53 -25.94
C ILE A 3 33.46 39.94 -25.09
N ASN A 4 32.23 40.16 -25.53
CA ASN A 4 31.03 39.58 -24.94
C ASN A 4 30.94 38.11 -25.39
N GLN A 5 31.27 37.17 -24.50
CA GLN A 5 30.95 35.75 -24.71
C GLN A 5 29.48 35.52 -24.37
N GLN A 6 28.61 35.63 -25.37
CA GLN A 6 27.29 35.02 -25.30
C GLN A 6 27.49 33.49 -25.38
N LYS A 7 27.44 32.82 -24.23
CA LYS A 7 27.25 31.37 -24.15
C LYS A 7 25.92 31.05 -24.86
N GLY A 8 26.02 30.47 -26.05
CA GLY A 8 24.87 29.96 -26.78
C GLY A 8 24.19 28.87 -25.97
N VAL A 9 23.01 29.18 -25.45
CA VAL A 9 22.05 28.16 -25.01
C VAL A 9 21.53 27.52 -26.29
N GLN A 10 22.05 26.34 -26.63
CA GLN A 10 21.52 25.57 -27.76
C GLN A 10 20.05 25.25 -27.48
N PRO A 11 19.14 25.43 -28.45
CA PRO A 11 17.75 25.07 -28.28
C PRO A 11 17.65 23.54 -28.14
N MET A 12 17.11 23.08 -27.01
CA MET A 12 16.73 21.69 -26.75
C MET A 12 15.90 21.17 -27.93
N THR A 13 16.43 20.19 -28.68
CA THR A 13 15.76 19.56 -29.83
C THR A 13 14.49 18.85 -29.37
N GLN A 14 13.42 18.86 -30.17
CA GLN A 14 12.11 18.26 -29.81
C GLN A 14 12.23 16.79 -29.35
N GLU A 15 13.18 16.04 -29.89
CA GLU A 15 13.48 14.66 -29.50
C GLU A 15 13.97 14.53 -28.05
N THR A 16 14.78 15.49 -27.55
CA THR A 16 15.23 15.48 -26.14
C THR A 16 14.08 15.74 -25.17
N LYS A 17 13.15 16.63 -25.52
CA LYS A 17 11.95 16.88 -24.71
C LYS A 17 11.01 15.66 -24.67
N GLN A 18 10.91 14.92 -25.77
CA GLN A 18 10.10 13.70 -25.83
C GLN A 18 10.72 12.56 -25.00
N ALA A 19 12.04 12.40 -25.04
CA ALA A 19 12.75 11.41 -24.24
C ALA A 19 12.61 11.68 -22.73
N ASP A 20 12.72 12.95 -22.31
CA ASP A 20 12.53 13.34 -20.91
C ASP A 20 11.11 13.06 -20.40
N LEU A 21 10.09 13.38 -21.21
CA LEU A 21 8.69 13.10 -20.90
C LEU A 21 8.41 11.59 -20.79
N LEU A 22 8.99 10.79 -21.68
CA LEU A 22 8.87 9.34 -21.65
C LEU A 22 9.55 8.75 -20.40
N GLN A 23 10.73 9.26 -20.04
CA GLN A 23 11.44 8.83 -18.85
C GLN A 23 10.63 9.15 -17.58
N GLU A 24 10.07 10.36 -17.48
CA GLU A 24 9.23 10.75 -16.34
C GLU A 24 7.97 9.87 -16.24
N TYR A 25 7.33 9.56 -17.36
CA TYR A 25 6.18 8.66 -17.42
C TYR A 25 6.52 7.24 -16.93
N ILE A 26 7.63 6.67 -17.40
CA ILE A 26 8.09 5.33 -16.97
C ILE A 26 8.41 5.31 -15.47
N GLN A 27 9.09 6.34 -14.94
CA GLN A 27 9.39 6.44 -13.51
C GLN A 27 8.12 6.49 -12.65
N GLU A 28 7.07 7.15 -13.14
CA GLU A 28 5.82 7.22 -12.41
C GLU A 28 5.07 5.87 -12.40
N ILE A 29 5.11 5.12 -13.51
CA ILE A 29 4.59 3.73 -13.56
C ILE A 29 5.34 2.82 -12.58
N LEU A 30 6.68 2.85 -12.61
CA LEU A 30 7.49 2.01 -11.71
C LEU A 30 7.18 2.31 -10.24
N SER A 31 7.06 3.60 -9.89
CA SER A 31 6.67 4.02 -8.55
C SER A 31 5.28 3.49 -8.15
N ILE A 32 4.28 3.54 -9.06
CA ILE A 32 2.95 2.96 -8.79
C ILE A 32 3.07 1.45 -8.53
N ALA A 33 3.84 0.73 -9.34
CA ALA A 33 4.03 -0.71 -9.19
C ALA A 33 4.68 -1.08 -7.84
N GLU A 34 5.65 -0.30 -7.37
CA GLU A 34 6.27 -0.48 -6.05
C GLU A 34 5.25 -0.31 -4.92
N PHE A 35 4.45 0.77 -4.96
CA PHE A 35 3.40 0.99 -3.96
C PHE A 35 2.32 -0.10 -4.01
N ALA A 36 1.97 -0.61 -5.20
CA ALA A 36 1.02 -1.70 -5.35
C ALA A 36 1.55 -3.00 -4.74
N LYS A 37 2.84 -3.32 -4.98
CA LYS A 37 3.51 -4.48 -4.38
C LYS A 37 3.52 -4.41 -2.86
N GLU A 38 3.90 -3.26 -2.30
CA GLU A 38 3.90 -3.05 -0.85
C GLU A 38 2.48 -3.14 -0.27
N THR A 39 1.50 -2.58 -0.96
CA THR A 39 0.07 -2.67 -0.58
C THR A 39 -0.39 -4.12 -0.53
N ASN A 40 -0.04 -4.93 -1.53
CA ASN A 40 -0.38 -6.35 -1.56
C ASN A 40 0.28 -7.13 -0.40
N ALA A 41 1.55 -6.86 -0.12
CA ALA A 41 2.24 -7.46 1.01
C ALA A 41 1.59 -7.10 2.36
N ASN A 42 1.17 -5.84 2.53
CA ASN A 42 0.44 -5.41 3.72
C ASN A 42 -0.91 -6.11 3.85
N TYR A 43 -1.65 -6.33 2.74
CA TYR A 43 -2.92 -7.07 2.76
C TYR A 43 -2.73 -8.50 3.25
N SER A 44 -1.73 -9.23 2.73
CA SER A 44 -1.43 -10.58 3.20
C SER A 44 -1.12 -10.61 4.69
N HIS A 45 -0.34 -9.64 5.19
CA HIS A 45 0.00 -9.55 6.62
C HIS A 45 -1.21 -9.17 7.48
N LEU A 46 -2.11 -8.31 7.00
CA LEU A 46 -3.39 -8.02 7.67
C LEU A 46 -4.26 -9.28 7.80
N GLU A 47 -4.31 -10.15 6.79
CA GLU A 47 -5.05 -11.42 6.86
C GLU A 47 -4.47 -12.38 7.91
N GLU A 48 -3.15 -12.41 8.05
CA GLU A 48 -2.49 -13.22 9.08
C GLU A 48 -2.80 -12.71 10.48
N LEU A 49 -2.71 -11.40 10.70
CA LEU A 49 -3.06 -10.76 11.96
C LEU A 49 -4.54 -10.98 12.32
N ASP A 50 -5.46 -10.87 11.37
CA ASP A 50 -6.89 -11.11 11.59
C ASP A 50 -7.18 -12.56 12.05
N LYS A 51 -6.49 -13.54 11.43
CA LYS A 51 -6.58 -14.95 11.86
C LYS A 51 -6.08 -15.14 13.29
N LEU A 52 -4.97 -14.51 13.67
CA LEU A 52 -4.41 -14.60 15.02
C LEU A 52 -5.33 -13.95 16.05
N ILE A 53 -5.83 -12.74 15.78
CA ILE A 53 -6.79 -12.03 16.65
C ILE A 53 -8.05 -12.86 16.84
N THR A 54 -8.62 -13.40 15.76
CA THR A 54 -9.82 -14.25 15.80
C THR A 54 -9.59 -15.53 16.63
N ALA A 55 -8.43 -16.17 16.49
CA ALA A 55 -8.06 -17.35 17.28
C ALA A 55 -7.92 -17.02 18.78
N ASN A 56 -7.32 -15.87 19.09
CA ASN A 56 -7.17 -15.37 20.45
C ASN A 56 -8.53 -15.06 21.08
N GLU A 57 -9.42 -14.38 20.35
CA GLU A 57 -10.79 -14.11 20.78
C GLU A 57 -11.58 -15.40 21.03
N ALA A 58 -11.49 -16.40 20.13
CA ALA A 58 -12.14 -17.69 20.33
C ALA A 58 -11.62 -18.39 21.60
N THR A 59 -10.33 -18.27 21.90
CA THR A 59 -9.72 -18.83 23.10
C THR A 59 -10.18 -18.11 24.35
N LEU A 60 -10.15 -16.77 24.36
CA LEU A 60 -10.65 -15.93 25.45
C LEU A 60 -12.13 -16.24 25.74
N ASN A 61 -12.95 -16.33 24.68
CA ASN A 61 -14.37 -16.65 24.78
C ASN A 61 -14.66 -18.00 25.45
N LYS A 62 -13.77 -18.99 25.31
CA LYS A 62 -13.86 -20.28 26.01
C LYS A 62 -13.44 -20.21 27.49
N GLN A 63 -12.66 -19.19 27.87
CA GLN A 63 -12.24 -19.00 29.27
C GLN A 63 -13.28 -18.23 30.10
N PHE A 64 -14.20 -17.50 29.47
CA PHE A 64 -15.28 -16.82 30.17
C PHE A 64 -16.44 -17.76 30.50
N ILE A 65 -16.98 -17.66 31.72
CA ILE A 65 -18.24 -18.32 32.07
C ILE A 65 -19.39 -17.46 31.54
N LYS A 66 -20.22 -18.08 30.71
CA LYS A 66 -21.48 -17.48 30.28
C LYS A 66 -22.50 -17.65 31.40
N VAL A 67 -22.89 -16.57 32.05
CA VAL A 67 -23.94 -16.62 33.07
C VAL A 67 -25.28 -16.87 32.38
N PRO A 68 -25.96 -18.00 32.66
CA PRO A 68 -27.29 -18.21 32.12
C PRO A 68 -28.22 -17.10 32.64
N PHE A 69 -29.12 -16.60 31.79
CA PHE A 69 -30.09 -15.52 32.07
C PHE A 69 -29.57 -14.07 32.04
N THR A 70 -28.28 -13.83 31.73
CA THR A 70 -27.79 -12.47 31.44
C THR A 70 -26.93 -12.40 30.18
N LYS A 71 -26.76 -11.20 29.60
CA LYS A 71 -25.78 -10.97 28.50
C LYS A 71 -24.33 -10.85 29.02
N PHE A 72 -24.11 -10.93 30.33
CA PHE A 72 -22.81 -10.73 30.95
C PHE A 72 -21.99 -12.01 30.91
N ARG A 73 -20.72 -11.86 30.54
CA ARG A 73 -19.70 -12.89 30.63
C ARG A 73 -18.86 -12.55 31.85
N VAL A 74 -18.75 -13.50 32.77
CA VAL A 74 -18.02 -13.31 34.01
C VAL A 74 -16.79 -14.21 33.94
N LEU A 75 -15.68 -13.73 34.50
CA LEU A 75 -14.58 -14.61 34.84
C LEU A 75 -15.11 -15.67 35.80
N ASP A 76 -14.55 -16.88 35.75
CA ASP A 76 -14.94 -18.00 36.61
C ASP A 76 -15.22 -17.51 38.05
N ASP A 77 -16.37 -17.91 38.64
CA ASP A 77 -16.96 -17.36 39.89
C ASP A 77 -16.01 -17.44 41.11
N THR A 78 -14.84 -18.05 40.94
CA THR A 78 -13.75 -18.14 41.92
C THR A 78 -12.84 -16.90 41.97
N GLY A 79 -12.99 -15.93 41.05
CA GLY A 79 -12.08 -14.76 40.98
C GLY A 79 -10.67 -15.10 40.51
N ILE A 80 -10.43 -16.34 40.07
CA ILE A 80 -9.14 -16.81 39.58
C ILE A 80 -9.09 -16.56 38.07
N LEU A 81 -8.41 -15.48 37.67
CA LEU A 81 -7.94 -15.36 36.29
C LEU A 81 -7.09 -16.58 35.98
N LYS A 82 -7.51 -17.41 35.02
CA LYS A 82 -6.64 -18.51 34.56
C LYS A 82 -5.31 -17.88 34.13
N PRO A 83 -4.15 -18.45 34.51
CA PRO A 83 -2.84 -17.81 34.33
C PRO A 83 -2.54 -17.33 32.91
N LYS A 84 -3.22 -17.91 31.90
CA LYS A 84 -3.05 -17.57 30.48
C LYS A 84 -3.87 -16.37 30.00
N VAL A 85 -4.93 -15.96 30.70
CA VAL A 85 -5.86 -14.91 30.23
C VAL A 85 -5.21 -13.53 30.16
N PRO A 86 -4.46 -13.05 31.18
CA PRO A 86 -3.81 -11.74 31.11
C PRO A 86 -2.79 -11.64 29.98
N GLY A 87 -1.94 -12.66 29.79
CA GLY A 87 -0.94 -12.69 28.73
C GLY A 87 -1.57 -12.69 27.33
N LEU A 88 -2.67 -13.44 27.14
CA LEU A 88 -3.39 -13.48 25.87
C LEU A 88 -4.08 -12.15 25.54
N LEU A 89 -4.53 -11.40 26.55
CA LEU A 89 -5.10 -10.05 26.35
C LEU A 89 -4.01 -9.04 25.96
N GLU A 90 -2.83 -9.12 26.57
CA GLU A 90 -1.69 -8.27 26.23
C GLU A 90 -1.17 -8.56 24.81
N GLU A 91 -1.05 -9.83 24.45
CA GLU A 91 -0.71 -10.26 23.09
C GLU A 91 -1.75 -9.78 22.07
N ASN A 92 -3.04 -9.94 22.37
CA ASN A 92 -4.10 -9.50 21.46
C ASN A 92 -4.10 -7.97 21.28
N LYS A 93 -3.77 -7.21 22.32
CA LYS A 93 -3.60 -5.75 22.21
C LYS A 93 -2.46 -5.41 21.24
N GLN A 94 -1.30 -6.07 21.37
CA GLN A 94 -0.16 -5.83 20.49
C GLN A 94 -0.50 -6.14 19.03
N LEU A 95 -1.19 -7.27 18.78
CA LEU A 95 -1.64 -7.65 17.43
C LEU A 95 -2.61 -6.63 16.83
N VAL A 96 -3.55 -6.11 17.63
CA VAL A 96 -4.50 -5.07 17.17
C VAL A 96 -3.77 -3.74 16.90
N ASP A 97 -2.81 -3.36 17.74
CA ASP A 97 -2.01 -2.15 17.54
C ASP A 97 -1.20 -2.25 16.22
N GLU A 98 -0.58 -3.40 15.96
CA GLU A 98 0.13 -3.68 14.70
C GLU A 98 -0.82 -3.66 13.49
N TYR A 99 -1.97 -4.33 13.60
CA TYR A 99 -3.00 -4.34 12.56
C TYR A 99 -3.44 -2.93 12.18
N ASN A 100 -3.71 -2.08 13.17
CA ASN A 100 -4.15 -0.70 12.94
C ASN A 100 -3.07 0.15 12.26
N GLN A 101 -1.81 0.01 12.66
CA GLN A 101 -0.69 0.72 12.01
C GLN A 101 -0.55 0.31 10.55
N LEU A 102 -0.63 -1.00 10.27
CA LEU A 102 -0.53 -1.55 8.94
C LEU A 102 -1.70 -1.16 8.05
N LEU A 103 -2.91 -1.12 8.62
CA LEU A 103 -4.11 -0.67 7.94
C LEU A 103 -4.01 0.80 7.50
N GLU A 104 -3.54 1.68 8.38
CA GLU A 104 -3.34 3.10 8.04
C GLU A 104 -2.26 3.30 6.97
N LYS A 105 -1.16 2.53 7.04
CA LYS A 105 -0.13 2.53 5.99
C LYS A 105 -0.71 2.09 4.65
N THR A 106 -1.53 1.04 4.65
CA THR A 106 -2.18 0.51 3.45
C THR A 106 -3.13 1.52 2.81
N LYS A 107 -3.97 2.19 3.61
CA LYS A 107 -4.83 3.29 3.13
C LYS A 107 -4.02 4.43 2.52
N THR A 108 -2.94 4.81 3.18
CA THR A 108 -2.04 5.87 2.69
C THR A 108 -1.42 5.49 1.34
N ASN A 109 -0.94 4.26 1.19
CA ASN A 109 -0.39 3.76 -0.07
C ASN A 109 -1.45 3.75 -1.18
N TYR A 110 -2.67 3.32 -0.88
CA TYR A 110 -3.78 3.35 -1.83
C TYR A 110 -4.09 4.79 -2.30
N ASP A 111 -4.13 5.76 -1.38
CA ASP A 111 -4.33 7.16 -1.72
C ASP A 111 -3.21 7.74 -2.59
N ILE A 112 -1.96 7.31 -2.35
CA ILE A 112 -0.80 7.70 -3.17
C ILE A 112 -0.95 7.13 -4.58
N ILE A 113 -1.27 5.84 -4.73
CA ILE A 113 -1.50 5.18 -6.02
C ILE A 113 -2.58 5.94 -6.79
N LYS A 114 -3.73 6.19 -6.17
CA LYS A 114 -4.86 6.89 -6.80
C LYS A 114 -4.54 8.33 -7.22
N ARG A 115 -3.60 9.00 -6.55
CA ARG A 115 -3.11 10.32 -6.97
C ARG A 115 -2.18 10.19 -8.18
N LYS A 116 -1.23 9.24 -8.12
CA LYS A 116 -0.28 8.99 -9.21
C LYS A 116 -0.99 8.53 -10.49
N GLU A 117 -2.00 7.68 -10.40
CA GLU A 117 -2.84 7.27 -11.54
C GLU A 117 -3.53 8.47 -12.21
N ARG A 118 -4.03 9.43 -11.43
CA ARG A 118 -4.63 10.66 -11.97
C ARG A 118 -3.60 11.53 -12.70
N THR A 119 -2.42 11.71 -12.11
CA THR A 119 -1.30 12.42 -12.76
C THR A 119 -0.89 11.71 -14.05
N LEU A 120 -0.80 10.38 -14.02
CA LEU A 120 -0.45 9.56 -15.17
C LEU A 120 -1.48 9.71 -16.30
N GLY A 121 -2.77 9.70 -15.97
CA GLY A 121 -3.85 9.93 -16.93
C GLY A 121 -3.78 11.32 -17.59
N GLN A 122 -3.46 12.36 -16.82
CA GLN A 122 -3.24 13.71 -17.36
C GLN A 122 -2.03 13.76 -18.30
N LYS A 123 -0.92 13.10 -17.92
CA LYS A 123 0.28 12.98 -18.75
C LYS A 123 0.00 12.20 -20.03
N MET A 124 -0.73 11.09 -19.98
CA MET A 124 -1.15 10.37 -21.19
C MET A 124 -1.94 11.24 -22.16
N GLN A 125 -2.78 12.15 -21.64
CA GLN A 125 -3.56 13.05 -22.48
C GLN A 125 -2.67 14.07 -23.23
N THR A 126 -1.55 14.50 -22.63
CA THR A 126 -0.51 15.29 -23.31
C THR A 126 0.38 14.47 -24.26
N LEU A 127 0.46 13.15 -24.04
CA LEU A 127 1.20 12.20 -24.88
C LEU A 127 0.34 11.61 -26.01
N THR A 128 -0.96 11.93 -26.08
CA THR A 128 -1.85 11.45 -27.15
C THR A 128 -1.48 12.03 -28.51
N ASP A 129 -0.69 13.12 -28.52
CA ASP A 129 -0.04 13.68 -29.70
C ASP A 129 1.17 12.84 -30.19
N TYR A 130 1.54 11.76 -29.47
CA TYR A 130 2.70 10.88 -29.75
C TYR A 130 2.36 9.37 -29.60
N PRO A 131 1.79 8.71 -30.63
CA PRO A 131 1.25 7.35 -30.54
C PRO A 131 2.28 6.24 -30.26
N GLU A 132 3.56 6.45 -30.58
CA GLU A 132 4.64 5.50 -30.26
C GLU A 132 4.82 5.30 -28.75
N ILE A 133 4.56 6.34 -27.94
CA ILE A 133 4.73 6.31 -26.48
C ILE A 133 3.63 5.47 -25.81
N ILE A 134 2.40 5.54 -26.33
CA ILE A 134 1.27 4.73 -25.86
C ILE A 134 1.57 3.24 -26.07
N ARG A 135 2.15 2.88 -27.22
CA ARG A 135 2.51 1.48 -27.54
C ARG A 135 3.54 0.89 -26.57
N VAL A 136 4.54 1.67 -26.19
CA VAL A 136 5.55 1.25 -25.20
C VAL A 136 4.95 1.16 -23.80
N GLY A 137 4.10 2.12 -23.40
CA GLY A 137 3.41 2.09 -22.11
C GLY A 137 2.53 0.86 -21.94
N SER A 138 1.73 0.51 -22.95
CA SER A 138 0.89 -0.70 -22.94
C SER A 138 1.72 -1.99 -22.82
N ALA A 139 2.84 -2.09 -23.53
CA ALA A 139 3.72 -3.26 -23.46
C ALA A 139 4.36 -3.44 -22.08
N ILE A 140 4.71 -2.33 -21.40
CA ILE A 140 5.24 -2.37 -20.02
C ILE A 140 4.15 -2.85 -19.07
N VAL A 141 2.92 -2.32 -19.16
CA VAL A 141 1.79 -2.76 -18.32
C VAL A 141 1.49 -4.24 -18.52
N GLU A 142 1.41 -4.71 -19.77
CA GLU A 142 1.24 -6.14 -20.07
C GLU A 142 2.39 -6.99 -19.54
N SER A 143 3.64 -6.50 -19.56
CA SER A 143 4.77 -7.23 -19.00
C SER A 143 4.74 -7.34 -17.47
N ILE A 144 4.14 -6.35 -16.79
CA ILE A 144 3.94 -6.36 -15.33
C ILE A 144 2.81 -7.35 -14.98
N ASP A 145 1.70 -7.34 -15.72
CA ASP A 145 0.58 -8.27 -15.52
C ASP A 145 0.99 -9.74 -15.79
N ASN A 146 1.89 -9.97 -16.75
CA ASN A 146 2.39 -11.31 -17.07
C ASN A 146 3.48 -11.83 -16.12
N ASN A 147 4.00 -10.99 -15.21
CA ASN A 147 5.04 -11.36 -14.23
C ASN A 147 4.50 -11.47 -12.79
N GLN A 148 3.22 -11.84 -12.62
CA GLN A 148 2.64 -12.11 -11.30
C GLN A 148 3.40 -13.22 -10.55
N ILE A 149 4.29 -12.79 -9.63
CA ILE A 149 4.68 -13.44 -8.38
C ILE A 149 4.50 -12.41 -7.26
#